data_AF-A9B8P4-F1
#
_entry.id   AF-A9B8P4-F1
#
_cell.length_a   1.000
_cell.length_b   1.000
_cell.length_c   1.000
_cell.angle_alpha   90.00
_cell.angle_beta   90.00
_cell.angle_gamma   90.00
#
_symmetry.space_group_name_H-M   'P 1'
#
loop_
_entity.id
_entity.type
_entity.pdbx_description
1 polymer ?
#
loop_
_entity_poly.entity_id
_entity_poly.type
_entity_poly.pdbx_seq_one_letter_code
_entity_poly.pdbx_strand_id
1 'polypeptide(L)'
;MTIAVHHIRVHATATAPLQLHVHTGAALRGAFFTALWERFCTNHAAKTCVECPLLQACPVSSLMAPHRDDSPRGNDVPRPFAIRPPIHHVGSFQPHEQFSWGLTLIGQSTNLFPYVAMAFHMMGHNGVGKRVAENDWERGRFVVEHVDAVQLLHDHIQPIQTAGSQRIHVPNLPMTWADAEHIAQSLPNDRLTLHFMTPLRIIEQKILLKVPQLRPIIQRLTERHDGLAREYGGEPFAYEQRLAFLNAAATIKLVQNDTHWVDLDSYSSRQRRKTPIGGLVGTAHYAGDLGQLLPLLVWGSVIQVGKDTTKGNGVYRIS
;
A
#
# COMPACT_ATOMS: atom_id res chain seq x y z
N MET A 1 -13.70 17.12 -6.05
CA MET A 1 -12.27 17.11 -6.51
C MET A 1 -11.84 15.66 -6.73
N THR A 2 -10.89 15.35 -7.62
CA THR A 2 -10.36 13.97 -7.76
C THR A 2 -9.25 13.72 -6.75
N ILE A 3 -9.15 12.48 -6.27
CA ILE A 3 -8.10 12.07 -5.33
C ILE A 3 -6.74 11.99 -6.05
N ALA A 4 -5.75 12.72 -5.56
CA ALA A 4 -4.38 12.68 -6.06
C ALA A 4 -3.55 11.69 -5.24
N VAL A 5 -2.72 10.90 -5.90
CA VAL A 5 -1.92 9.83 -5.28
C VAL A 5 -0.45 9.95 -5.69
N HIS A 6 0.46 9.91 -4.72
CA HIS A 6 1.90 9.99 -4.98
C HIS A 6 2.56 8.68 -4.57
N HIS A 7 3.25 8.02 -5.49
CA HIS A 7 4.05 6.86 -5.16
C HIS A 7 5.51 7.26 -4.96
N ILE A 8 6.04 6.94 -3.79
CA ILE A 8 7.42 7.20 -3.41
C ILE A 8 8.18 5.89 -3.44
N ARG A 9 9.32 5.88 -4.12
CA ARG A 9 10.27 4.78 -4.14
C ARG A 9 11.51 5.16 -3.35
N VAL A 10 11.87 4.30 -2.40
CA VAL A 10 13.06 4.46 -1.56
C VAL A 10 14.10 3.47 -2.05
N HIS A 11 15.28 4.00 -2.40
CA HIS A 11 16.45 3.21 -2.77
C HIS A 11 17.39 3.15 -1.57
N ALA A 12 17.80 1.96 -1.17
CA ALA A 12 18.54 1.74 0.06
C ALA A 12 19.64 0.69 -0.12
N THR A 13 20.67 0.80 0.72
CA THR A 13 21.76 -0.18 0.82
C THR A 13 21.76 -0.76 2.23
N ALA A 14 21.73 -2.09 2.35
CA ALA A 14 21.85 -2.75 3.64
C ALA A 14 23.24 -2.52 4.25
N THR A 15 23.30 -2.19 5.55
CA THR A 15 24.58 -1.97 6.26
C THR A 15 24.92 -3.10 7.22
N ALA A 16 23.97 -3.99 7.47
CA ALA A 16 24.10 -5.22 8.22
C ALA A 16 23.18 -6.27 7.58
N PRO A 17 23.39 -7.59 7.81
CA PRO A 17 22.45 -8.63 7.42
C PRO A 17 20.99 -8.23 7.70
N LEU A 18 20.15 -8.19 6.67
CA LEU A 18 18.80 -7.66 6.77
C LEU A 18 17.80 -8.72 6.31
N GLN A 19 17.11 -9.33 7.28
CA GLN A 19 16.07 -10.30 7.00
C GLN A 19 14.69 -9.69 7.23
N LEU A 20 14.10 -9.11 6.19
CA LEU A 20 12.67 -8.82 6.16
C LEU A 20 11.91 -10.14 6.37
N HIS A 21 10.80 -10.09 7.10
CA HIS A 21 9.95 -11.28 7.28
C HIS A 21 9.53 -11.83 5.90
N VAL A 22 9.08 -13.09 5.82
CA VAL A 22 8.50 -13.69 4.58
C VAL A 22 7.45 -12.77 3.97
N HIS A 23 6.82 -11.92 4.79
CA HIS A 23 6.07 -10.77 4.34
C HIS A 23 6.84 -9.47 4.56
N THR A 24 7.62 -9.09 3.55
CA THR A 24 8.52 -7.94 3.57
C THR A 24 7.81 -6.63 3.92
N GLY A 25 6.60 -6.41 3.38
CA GLY A 25 5.84 -5.19 3.62
C GLY A 25 5.31 -5.04 5.06
N ALA A 26 5.08 -6.14 5.79
CA ALA A 26 4.64 -6.05 7.19
C ALA A 26 5.79 -5.58 8.10
N ALA A 27 7.02 -6.02 7.81
CA ALA A 27 8.22 -5.54 8.48
C ALA A 27 8.45 -4.05 8.20
N LEU A 28 8.31 -3.63 6.93
CA LEU A 28 8.41 -2.22 6.54
C LEU A 28 7.35 -1.37 7.24
N ARG A 29 6.08 -1.81 7.28
CA ARG A 29 4.99 -1.12 8.00
C ARG A 29 5.31 -0.96 9.48
N GLY A 30 5.85 -2.00 10.10
CA GLY A 30 6.23 -1.99 11.52
C GLY A 30 7.34 -0.98 11.80
N ALA A 31 8.42 -1.02 11.01
CA ALA A 31 9.52 -0.06 11.13
C ALA A 31 9.05 1.38 10.86
N PHE A 32 8.20 1.59 9.85
CA PHE A 32 7.61 2.90 9.55
C PHE A 32 6.79 3.45 10.72
N PHE A 33 5.96 2.61 11.34
CA PHE A 33 5.23 2.99 12.55
C PHE A 33 6.20 3.38 13.69
N THR A 34 7.21 2.56 13.97
CA THR A 34 8.18 2.82 15.03
C THR A 34 8.94 4.11 14.78
N ALA A 35 9.42 4.34 13.55
CA ALA A 35 10.12 5.56 13.16
C ALA A 35 9.26 6.81 13.37
N LEU A 36 7.99 6.78 12.95
CA LEU A 36 7.07 7.90 13.17
C LEU A 36 6.77 8.12 14.66
N TRP A 37 6.51 7.03 15.39
CA TRP A 37 6.13 7.10 16.81
C TRP A 37 7.28 7.60 17.67
N GLU A 38 8.48 7.07 17.53
CA GLU A 38 9.65 7.49 18.32
C GLU A 38 10.09 8.91 18.00
N ARG A 39 9.96 9.35 16.74
CA ARG A 39 10.44 10.67 16.34
C ARG A 39 9.43 11.79 16.56
N PHE A 40 8.14 11.53 16.34
CA PHE A 40 7.12 12.58 16.23
C PHE A 40 5.95 12.44 17.22
N CYS A 41 5.86 11.34 17.99
CA CYS A 41 4.90 11.29 19.09
C CYS A 41 5.47 12.08 20.28
N THR A 42 4.73 13.09 20.75
CA THR A 42 5.12 13.87 21.94
C THR A 42 4.43 13.38 23.21
N ASN A 43 3.51 12.43 23.11
CA ASN A 43 2.73 11.92 24.23
C ASN A 43 2.75 10.38 24.27
N HIS A 44 3.91 9.83 24.65
CA HIS A 44 4.08 8.39 24.82
C HIS A 44 3.31 7.79 26.01
N ALA A 45 2.81 8.64 26.92
CA ALA A 45 2.05 8.22 28.09
C ALA A 45 0.58 7.88 27.76
N ALA A 46 0.03 8.41 26.67
CA ALA A 46 -1.33 8.11 26.26
C ALA A 46 -1.49 6.63 25.88
N LYS A 47 -2.57 5.97 26.33
CA LYS A 47 -2.83 4.56 26.03
C LYS A 47 -3.21 4.35 24.57
N THR A 48 -3.88 5.32 23.96
CA THR A 48 -4.28 5.32 22.55
C THR A 48 -4.12 6.71 21.94
N CYS A 49 -4.00 6.79 20.62
CA CYS A 49 -3.98 8.09 19.92
C CYS A 49 -5.29 8.87 20.12
N VAL A 50 -6.42 8.17 20.32
CA VAL A 50 -7.75 8.77 20.51
C VAL A 50 -7.83 9.56 21.81
N GLU A 51 -7.14 9.11 22.86
CA GLU A 51 -7.06 9.81 24.14
C GLU A 51 -6.08 11.00 24.14
N CYS A 52 -5.37 11.23 23.03
CA CYS A 52 -4.36 12.28 22.96
C CYS A 52 -4.98 13.63 22.57
N PRO A 53 -4.74 14.72 23.33
CA PRO A 53 -5.24 16.06 22.98
C PRO A 53 -4.78 16.57 21.60
N LEU A 54 -3.69 16.01 21.06
CA LEU A 54 -3.14 16.36 19.75
C LEU A 54 -3.74 15.55 18.59
N LEU A 55 -4.75 14.70 18.83
CA LEU A 55 -5.28 13.72 17.86
C LEU A 55 -5.47 14.29 16.45
N GLN A 56 -6.10 15.46 16.32
CA GLN A 56 -6.46 16.07 15.03
C GLN A 56 -5.26 16.67 14.27
N ALA A 57 -4.21 17.11 14.98
CA ALA A 57 -3.03 17.74 14.38
C ALA A 57 -1.82 16.80 14.32
N CYS A 58 -1.89 15.62 14.94
CA CYS A 58 -0.77 14.72 15.10
C CYS A 58 -0.47 13.94 13.80
N PRO A 59 0.74 14.10 13.19
CA PRO A 59 1.09 13.39 11.96
C PRO A 59 1.12 11.87 12.15
N VAL A 60 1.50 11.39 13.33
CA VAL A 60 1.50 9.96 13.67
C VAL A 60 0.08 9.40 13.66
N SER A 61 -0.87 10.10 14.28
CA SER A 61 -2.28 9.70 14.29
C SER A 61 -2.84 9.69 12.86
N SER A 62 -2.69 10.80 12.13
CA SER A 62 -3.21 10.97 10.77
C SER A 62 -2.75 9.89 9.79
N LEU A 63 -1.51 9.39 9.93
CA LEU A 63 -0.99 8.30 9.10
C LEU A 63 -1.35 6.92 9.64
N MET A 64 -1.16 6.66 10.93
CA MET A 64 -1.11 5.29 11.48
C MET A 64 -2.40 4.83 12.15
N ALA A 65 -3.12 5.76 12.77
CA ALA A 65 -4.33 5.50 13.54
C ALA A 65 -5.38 6.61 13.31
N PRO A 66 -5.76 6.89 12.06
CA PRO A 66 -6.73 7.94 11.77
C PRO A 66 -8.05 7.62 12.49
N HIS A 67 -8.63 8.64 13.13
CA HIS A 67 -9.89 8.55 13.86
C HIS A 67 -10.83 9.65 13.40
N ARG A 68 -12.12 9.31 13.27
CA ARG A 68 -13.20 10.22 12.94
C ARG A 68 -14.40 9.84 13.79
N ASP A 69 -14.91 10.79 14.55
CA ASP A 69 -16.08 10.57 15.41
C ASP A 69 -17.33 10.22 14.57
N ASP A 70 -17.42 10.74 13.34
CA ASP A 70 -18.59 10.61 12.45
C ASP A 70 -18.38 9.65 11.25
N SER A 71 -17.35 8.79 11.24
CA SER A 71 -17.15 7.90 10.07
C SER A 71 -18.23 6.81 10.01
N PRO A 72 -18.90 6.58 8.86
CA PRO A 72 -19.85 5.47 8.69
C PRO A 72 -19.24 4.08 8.89
N ARG A 73 -17.90 3.96 8.92
CA ARG A 73 -17.15 2.73 9.21
C ARG A 73 -16.66 2.66 10.67
N GLY A 74 -17.03 3.61 11.52
CA GLY A 74 -16.47 3.79 12.86
C GLY A 74 -14.95 3.96 12.82
N ASN A 75 -14.25 3.32 13.76
CA ASN A 75 -12.81 3.45 13.94
C ASN A 75 -11.94 2.76 12.87
N ASP A 76 -12.52 2.17 11.82
CA ASP A 76 -11.78 1.50 10.73
C ASP A 76 -11.74 2.34 9.45
N VAL A 77 -11.27 3.58 9.62
CA VAL A 77 -10.93 4.49 8.52
C VAL A 77 -9.75 3.90 7.72
N PRO A 78 -9.82 3.84 6.37
CA PRO A 78 -8.68 3.39 5.57
C PRO A 78 -7.49 4.30 5.84
N ARG A 79 -6.29 3.75 6.07
CA ARG A 79 -5.10 4.60 6.24
C ARG A 79 -4.74 5.25 4.89
N PRO A 80 -4.19 6.48 4.88
CA PRO A 80 -3.94 7.23 3.65
C PRO A 80 -2.65 6.80 2.94
N PHE A 81 -2.22 5.56 3.16
CA PHE A 81 -1.03 5.03 2.51
C PHE A 81 -1.16 3.55 2.19
N ALA A 82 -0.32 3.09 1.27
CA ALA A 82 -0.10 1.67 1.00
C ALA A 82 1.40 1.41 0.80
N ILE A 83 1.91 0.30 1.32
CA ILE A 83 3.30 -0.09 1.11
C ILE A 83 3.38 -1.00 -0.11
N ARG A 84 4.43 -0.81 -0.91
CA ARG A 84 4.85 -1.77 -1.94
C ARG A 84 6.16 -2.39 -1.50
N PRO A 85 6.17 -3.68 -1.15
CA PRO A 85 7.42 -4.34 -0.80
C PRO A 85 8.34 -4.49 -2.03
N PRO A 86 9.59 -4.92 -1.84
CA PRO A 86 10.41 -5.46 -2.93
C PRO A 86 9.69 -6.67 -3.56
N ILE A 87 9.33 -6.60 -4.86
CA ILE A 87 8.46 -7.58 -5.55
C ILE A 87 9.21 -8.82 -6.10
N HIS A 88 10.54 -8.78 -6.17
CA HIS A 88 11.36 -9.87 -6.72
C HIS A 88 12.48 -10.33 -5.77
N HIS A 89 12.32 -10.08 -4.46
CA HIS A 89 13.34 -10.42 -3.47
C HIS A 89 12.78 -11.31 -2.36
N VAL A 90 13.58 -12.28 -1.94
CA VAL A 90 13.25 -13.21 -0.83
C VAL A 90 13.25 -12.53 0.55
N GLY A 91 13.47 -11.22 0.59
CA GLY A 91 13.49 -10.42 1.81
C GLY A 91 14.74 -10.62 2.67
N SER A 92 15.82 -11.18 2.14
CA SER A 92 17.08 -11.38 2.87
C SER A 92 18.23 -10.73 2.14
N PHE A 93 18.83 -9.69 2.71
CA PHE A 93 19.89 -8.88 2.09
C PHE A 93 21.19 -8.97 2.90
N GLN A 94 22.32 -9.10 2.21
CA GLN A 94 23.64 -9.01 2.81
C GLN A 94 24.10 -7.55 2.94
N PRO A 95 25.09 -7.25 3.80
CA PRO A 95 25.73 -5.94 3.79
C PRO A 95 26.15 -5.52 2.38
N HIS A 96 25.94 -4.25 2.06
CA HIS A 96 26.20 -3.62 0.76
C HIS A 96 25.26 -4.04 -0.38
N GLU A 97 24.31 -4.95 -0.15
CA GLU A 97 23.27 -5.22 -1.15
C GLU A 97 22.26 -4.09 -1.22
N GLN A 98 21.93 -3.71 -2.45
CA GLN A 98 20.95 -2.68 -2.75
C GLN A 98 19.55 -3.26 -2.87
N PHE A 99 18.57 -2.49 -2.42
CA PHE A 99 17.16 -2.84 -2.55
C PHE A 99 16.30 -1.60 -2.64
N SER A 100 15.08 -1.80 -3.16
CA SER A 100 14.08 -0.74 -3.19
C SER A 100 12.73 -1.24 -2.74
N TRP A 101 11.97 -0.32 -2.17
CA TRP A 101 10.59 -0.52 -1.76
C TRP A 101 9.83 0.79 -1.96
N GLY A 102 8.51 0.74 -1.87
CA GLY A 102 7.69 1.91 -2.11
C GLY A 102 6.63 2.17 -1.05
N LEU A 103 6.19 3.42 -1.01
CA LEU A 103 5.07 3.89 -0.21
C LEU A 103 4.22 4.84 -1.05
N THR A 104 2.95 4.50 -1.22
CA THR A 104 1.97 5.34 -1.89
C THR A 104 1.27 6.20 -0.84
N LEU A 105 1.36 7.53 -0.94
CA LEU A 105 0.57 8.50 -0.17
C LEU A 105 -0.67 8.91 -0.96
N ILE A 106 -1.78 9.09 -0.24
CA ILE A 106 -3.10 9.23 -0.86
C ILE A 106 -3.79 10.51 -0.38
N GLY A 107 -4.24 11.32 -1.32
CA GLY A 107 -4.98 12.55 -1.09
C GLY A 107 -4.18 13.59 -0.32
N GLN A 108 -4.88 14.30 0.57
CA GLN A 108 -4.35 15.38 1.41
C GLN A 108 -3.20 14.95 2.34
N SER A 109 -3.02 13.64 2.57
CA SER A 109 -1.89 13.13 3.37
C SER A 109 -0.52 13.40 2.73
N THR A 110 -0.46 13.79 1.45
CA THR A 110 0.76 14.25 0.79
C THR A 110 1.40 15.43 1.54
N ASN A 111 0.61 16.26 2.23
CA ASN A 111 1.12 17.35 3.09
C ASN A 111 1.96 16.84 4.27
N LEU A 112 1.85 15.56 4.63
CA LEU A 112 2.65 14.92 5.67
C LEU A 112 3.96 14.32 5.13
N PHE A 113 4.27 14.51 3.84
CA PHE A 113 5.45 13.94 3.21
C PHE A 113 6.78 14.24 3.94
N PRO A 114 7.05 15.44 4.49
CA PRO A 114 8.29 15.67 5.24
C PRO A 114 8.48 14.70 6.42
N TYR A 115 7.42 14.37 7.15
CA TYR A 115 7.45 13.37 8.24
C TYR A 115 7.73 11.97 7.72
N VAL A 116 7.13 11.63 6.57
CA VAL A 116 7.29 10.34 5.89
C VAL A 116 8.73 10.16 5.41
N ALA A 117 9.30 11.17 4.77
CA ALA A 117 10.67 11.16 4.28
C ALA A 117 11.69 11.02 5.41
N MET A 118 11.52 11.77 6.51
CA MET A 118 12.35 11.62 7.71
C MET A 118 12.22 10.24 8.34
N ALA A 119 11.01 9.66 8.35
CA ALA A 119 10.79 8.33 8.88
C ALA A 119 11.55 7.25 8.08
N PHE A 120 11.76 7.41 6.76
CA PHE A 120 12.53 6.45 5.97
C PHE A 120 13.99 6.32 6.44
N HIS A 121 14.64 7.44 6.75
CA HIS A 121 15.99 7.45 7.31
C HIS A 121 16.01 6.83 8.71
N MET A 122 15.01 7.16 9.53
CA MET A 122 14.89 6.62 10.88
C MET A 122 14.63 5.11 10.89
N MET A 123 13.88 4.58 9.91
CA MET A 123 13.70 3.14 9.74
C MET A 123 15.04 2.43 9.51
N GLY A 124 15.90 3.01 8.68
CA GLY A 124 17.24 2.48 8.40
C GLY A 124 18.13 2.48 9.64
N HIS A 125 18.08 3.57 10.42
CA HIS A 125 18.79 3.68 11.69
C HIS A 125 18.26 2.70 12.73
N ASN A 126 16.96 2.69 13.02
CA ASN A 126 16.36 1.87 14.09
C ASN A 126 16.40 0.36 13.81
N GLY A 127 16.52 -0.01 12.54
CA GLY A 127 16.53 -1.38 12.06
C GLY A 127 15.14 -1.94 11.74
N VAL A 128 15.10 -2.88 10.80
CA VAL A 128 13.90 -3.46 10.20
C VAL A 128 14.00 -4.99 10.15
N GLY A 129 12.86 -5.68 10.01
CA GLY A 129 12.84 -7.13 9.79
C GLY A 129 13.03 -7.94 11.07
N LYS A 130 13.55 -9.15 10.95
CA LYS A 130 13.80 -10.07 12.06
C LYS A 130 15.07 -9.68 12.80
N ARG A 131 15.12 -10.08 14.08
CA ARG A 131 16.36 -10.11 14.85
C ARG A 131 17.11 -11.38 14.46
N VAL A 132 18.37 -11.25 14.06
CA VAL A 132 19.17 -12.36 13.53
C VAL A 132 20.48 -12.48 14.30
N ALA A 133 21.01 -13.70 14.41
CA ALA A 133 22.20 -13.98 15.21
C ALA A 133 23.45 -13.29 14.66
N GLU A 134 23.52 -13.13 13.34
CA GLU A 134 24.57 -12.44 12.60
C GLU A 134 24.69 -10.95 12.96
N ASN A 135 23.66 -10.38 13.61
CA ASN A 135 23.63 -9.00 14.10
C ASN A 135 23.54 -8.95 15.64
N ASP A 136 24.05 -9.94 16.37
CA ASP A 136 23.92 -10.01 17.83
C ASP A 136 22.45 -9.92 18.31
N TRP A 137 21.53 -10.53 17.57
CA TRP A 137 20.08 -10.47 17.78
C TRP A 137 19.48 -9.05 17.65
N GLU A 138 20.13 -8.16 16.91
CA GLU A 138 19.56 -6.92 16.43
C GLU A 138 18.84 -7.08 15.09
N ARG A 139 17.99 -6.08 14.76
CA ARG A 139 17.34 -5.99 13.45
C ARG A 139 18.33 -5.48 12.41
N GLY A 140 18.18 -5.91 11.16
CA GLY A 140 19.02 -5.42 10.07
C GLY A 140 18.82 -3.93 9.82
N ARG A 141 19.89 -3.24 9.43
CA ARG A 141 19.91 -1.79 9.20
C ARG A 141 20.21 -1.48 7.74
N PHE A 142 19.84 -0.27 7.32
CA PHE A 142 20.11 0.20 5.97
C PHE A 142 20.32 1.70 5.96
N VAL A 143 20.95 2.21 4.91
CA VAL A 143 21.02 3.63 4.58
C VAL A 143 20.14 3.91 3.38
N VAL A 144 19.44 5.04 3.40
CA VAL A 144 18.70 5.53 2.24
C VAL A 144 19.68 6.24 1.32
N GLU A 145 19.79 5.74 0.09
CA GLU A 145 20.67 6.30 -0.95
C GLU A 145 20.00 7.51 -1.62
N HIS A 146 18.78 7.32 -2.11
CA HIS A 146 17.98 8.37 -2.71
C HIS A 146 16.50 7.99 -2.63
N VAL A 147 15.65 8.99 -2.87
CA VAL A 147 14.20 8.86 -2.86
C VAL A 147 13.64 9.49 -4.12
N ASP A 148 12.72 8.80 -4.77
CA ASP A 148 12.06 9.25 -5.99
C ASP A 148 10.54 9.24 -5.83
N ALA A 149 9.85 10.15 -6.51
CA ALA A 149 8.45 10.01 -6.83
C ALA A 149 8.34 9.34 -8.20
N VAL A 150 7.50 8.31 -8.32
CA VAL A 150 7.36 7.51 -9.53
C VAL A 150 5.91 7.51 -9.99
N GLN A 151 5.68 7.79 -11.28
CA GLN A 151 4.40 7.61 -11.93
C GLN A 151 4.27 6.13 -12.32
N LEU A 152 3.43 5.39 -11.61
CA LEU A 152 3.28 3.94 -11.77
C LEU A 152 2.58 3.50 -13.06
N LEU A 153 1.96 4.45 -13.77
CA LEU A 153 1.21 4.25 -15.01
C LEU A 153 1.98 4.69 -16.26
N HIS A 154 2.94 5.62 -16.13
CA HIS A 154 3.64 6.23 -17.27
C HIS A 154 5.18 6.23 -17.13
N ASP A 155 5.75 5.49 -16.17
CA ASP A 155 7.20 5.34 -15.91
C ASP A 155 7.99 6.67 -15.76
N HIS A 156 7.31 7.79 -15.49
CA HIS A 156 7.97 9.05 -15.16
C HIS A 156 8.54 9.01 -13.75
N ILE A 157 9.70 9.64 -13.55
CA ILE A 157 10.41 9.69 -12.27
C ILE A 157 10.78 11.13 -11.95
N GLN A 158 10.52 11.57 -10.73
CA GLN A 158 10.98 12.84 -10.18
C GLN A 158 11.90 12.56 -8.98
N PRO A 159 13.17 12.98 -9.02
CA PRO A 159 14.04 12.92 -7.85
C PRO A 159 13.49 13.76 -6.70
N ILE A 160 13.40 13.17 -5.51
CA ILE A 160 12.88 13.82 -4.29
C ILE A 160 13.98 14.13 -3.31
N GLN A 161 14.91 13.19 -3.14
CA GLN A 161 16.11 13.37 -2.33
C GLN A 161 17.25 12.66 -3.05
N THR A 162 18.29 13.41 -3.41
CA THR A 162 19.51 12.87 -4.01
C THR A 162 20.48 12.38 -2.94
N ALA A 163 21.38 11.46 -3.32
CA ALA A 163 22.41 10.94 -2.43
C ALA A 163 23.27 12.08 -1.84
N GLY A 164 23.49 12.02 -0.52
CA GLY A 164 24.25 13.02 0.23
C GLY A 164 23.52 14.35 0.49
N SER A 165 22.32 14.56 -0.07
CA SER A 165 21.53 15.77 0.16
C SER A 165 20.66 15.66 1.41
N GLN A 166 20.66 16.72 2.23
CA GLN A 166 19.71 16.90 3.33
C GLN A 166 18.42 17.59 2.88
N ARG A 167 18.36 18.08 1.63
CA ARG A 167 17.14 18.71 1.09
C ARG A 167 16.19 17.65 0.57
N ILE A 168 14.94 17.77 0.98
CA ILE A 168 13.83 16.91 0.59
C ILE A 168 12.83 17.77 -0.19
N HIS A 169 12.53 17.39 -1.43
CA HIS A 169 11.52 18.04 -2.26
C HIS A 169 10.15 17.39 -2.05
N VAL A 170 9.08 18.16 -1.99
CA VAL A 170 7.73 17.59 -1.95
C VAL A 170 7.44 16.93 -3.32
N PRO A 171 6.89 15.71 -3.35
CA PRO A 171 6.52 15.06 -4.61
C PRO A 171 5.50 15.90 -5.37
N ASN A 172 5.77 16.12 -6.66
CA ASN A 172 4.89 16.84 -7.58
C ASN A 172 4.71 16.01 -8.87
N LEU A 173 4.40 14.74 -8.65
CA LEU A 173 4.12 13.76 -9.71
C LEU A 173 2.87 12.96 -9.33
N PRO A 174 1.69 13.61 -9.26
CA PRO A 174 0.46 12.96 -8.85
C PRO A 174 -0.04 12.00 -9.91
N MET A 175 -0.65 10.90 -9.46
CA MET A 175 -1.54 10.07 -10.24
C MET A 175 -2.98 10.37 -9.82
N THR A 176 -3.85 10.48 -10.81
CA THR A 176 -5.27 10.78 -10.65
C THR A 176 -6.11 9.74 -11.39
N TRP A 177 -7.43 9.82 -11.21
CA TRP A 177 -8.37 9.01 -11.98
C TRP A 177 -8.24 9.22 -13.50
N ALA A 178 -7.97 10.45 -13.95
CA ALA A 178 -7.81 10.76 -15.38
C ALA A 178 -6.62 10.01 -16.01
N ASP A 179 -5.53 9.82 -15.26
CA ASP A 179 -4.40 9.00 -15.72
C ASP A 179 -4.83 7.54 -15.93
N ALA A 180 -5.67 7.01 -15.03
CA ALA A 180 -6.19 5.65 -15.15
C ALA A 180 -7.17 5.49 -16.33
N GLU A 181 -8.01 6.50 -16.59
CA GLU A 181 -8.88 6.56 -17.76
C GLU A 181 -8.07 6.60 -19.06
N HIS A 182 -7.00 7.39 -19.09
CA HIS A 182 -6.13 7.49 -20.26
C HIS A 182 -5.46 6.14 -20.58
N ILE A 183 -4.85 5.49 -19.60
CA ILE A 183 -4.26 4.15 -19.79
C ILE A 183 -5.31 3.13 -20.21
N ALA A 184 -6.51 3.16 -19.61
CA ALA A 184 -7.58 2.23 -19.92
C ALA A 184 -8.00 2.25 -21.40
N GLN A 185 -7.86 3.39 -22.10
CA GLN A 185 -8.15 3.51 -23.54
C GLN A 185 -7.22 2.67 -24.42
N SER A 186 -6.02 2.34 -23.93
CA SER A 186 -5.05 1.52 -24.67
C SER A 186 -5.20 0.02 -24.43
N LEU A 187 -6.02 -0.38 -23.45
CA LEU A 187 -6.19 -1.78 -23.08
C LEU A 187 -7.31 -2.44 -23.90
N PRO A 188 -7.19 -3.74 -24.20
CA PRO A 188 -8.28 -4.49 -24.81
C PRO A 188 -9.50 -4.53 -23.88
N ASN A 189 -10.68 -4.33 -24.46
CA ASN A 189 -11.94 -4.30 -23.72
C ASN A 189 -12.62 -5.67 -23.59
N ASP A 190 -12.10 -6.71 -24.23
CA ASP A 190 -12.71 -8.05 -24.27
C ASP A 190 -11.96 -9.09 -23.41
N ARG A 191 -10.71 -8.79 -23.03
CA ARG A 191 -9.82 -9.66 -22.26
C ARG A 191 -8.90 -8.87 -21.34
N LEU A 192 -8.53 -9.46 -20.22
CA LEU A 192 -7.58 -8.85 -19.28
C LEU A 192 -6.84 -9.93 -18.49
N THR A 193 -5.57 -9.67 -18.19
CA THR A 193 -4.81 -10.48 -17.26
C THR A 193 -4.42 -9.64 -16.04
N LEU A 194 -4.69 -10.15 -14.84
CA LEU A 194 -4.21 -9.58 -13.58
C LEU A 194 -3.09 -10.45 -13.03
N HIS A 195 -1.92 -9.84 -12.80
CA HIS A 195 -0.77 -10.48 -12.19
C HIS A 195 -0.64 -10.03 -10.73
N PHE A 196 -1.05 -10.87 -9.78
CA PHE A 196 -0.97 -10.58 -8.35
C PHE A 196 0.48 -10.77 -7.87
N MET A 197 1.17 -9.66 -7.68
CA MET A 197 2.57 -9.59 -7.26
C MET A 197 2.76 -9.76 -5.76
N THR A 198 1.72 -9.41 -4.99
CA THR A 198 1.65 -9.66 -3.55
C THR A 198 0.29 -10.24 -3.22
N PRO A 199 0.12 -10.89 -2.05
CA PRO A 199 -1.10 -11.61 -1.73
C PRO A 199 -2.38 -10.77 -1.87
N LEU A 200 -3.31 -11.23 -2.70
CA LEU A 200 -4.68 -10.74 -2.74
C LEU A 200 -5.50 -11.46 -1.65
N ARG A 201 -5.90 -10.71 -0.62
CA ARG A 201 -6.76 -11.23 0.46
C ARG A 201 -8.11 -10.53 0.44
N ILE A 202 -9.16 -11.23 0.05
CA ILE A 202 -10.54 -10.74 0.10
C ILE A 202 -11.37 -11.61 1.04
N ILE A 203 -12.12 -10.96 1.93
CA ILE A 203 -13.09 -11.61 2.82
C ILE A 203 -14.46 -11.02 2.48
N GLU A 204 -15.43 -11.89 2.18
CA GLU A 204 -16.80 -11.51 1.87
C GLU A 204 -17.74 -12.32 2.78
N GLN A 205 -18.65 -11.66 3.49
CA GLN A 205 -19.58 -12.32 4.42
C GLN A 205 -18.86 -13.26 5.42
N LYS A 206 -17.69 -12.85 5.92
CA LYS A 206 -16.80 -13.62 6.81
C LYS A 206 -16.13 -14.85 6.16
N ILE A 207 -16.34 -15.09 4.88
CA ILE A 207 -15.72 -16.16 4.10
C ILE A 207 -14.48 -15.63 3.37
N LEU A 208 -13.39 -16.37 3.48
CA LEU A 208 -12.14 -16.08 2.78
C LEU A 208 -12.23 -16.57 1.33
N LEU A 209 -12.13 -15.66 0.36
CA LEU A 209 -12.19 -16.04 -1.04
C LEU A 209 -10.86 -16.66 -1.50
N LYS A 210 -10.95 -17.82 -2.14
CA LYS A 210 -9.81 -18.61 -2.68
C LYS A 210 -9.74 -18.63 -4.20
N VAL A 211 -10.66 -17.94 -4.87
CA VAL A 211 -10.70 -17.80 -6.33
C VAL A 211 -10.78 -16.31 -6.65
N PRO A 212 -9.95 -15.79 -7.57
CA PRO A 212 -9.94 -14.37 -7.92
C PRO A 212 -11.09 -14.08 -8.89
N GLN A 213 -12.33 -14.13 -8.42
CA GLN A 213 -13.47 -13.67 -9.22
C GLN A 213 -13.41 -12.14 -9.36
N LEU A 214 -13.74 -11.61 -10.55
CA LEU A 214 -13.56 -10.18 -10.82
C LEU A 214 -14.52 -9.30 -10.01
N ARG A 215 -15.78 -9.72 -9.85
CA ARG A 215 -16.79 -8.95 -9.10
C ARG A 215 -16.35 -8.61 -7.67
N PRO A 216 -15.87 -9.55 -6.82
CA PRO A 216 -15.30 -9.21 -5.51
C PRO A 216 -14.11 -8.25 -5.55
N ILE A 217 -13.22 -8.35 -6.54
CA ILE A 217 -12.09 -7.43 -6.72
C ILE A 217 -12.59 -6.01 -6.99
N ILE A 218 -13.51 -5.87 -7.95
CA ILE A 218 -14.17 -4.60 -8.29
C ILE A 218 -14.88 -4.01 -7.09
N GLN A 219 -15.64 -4.82 -6.35
CA GLN A 219 -16.31 -4.36 -5.14
C GLN A 219 -15.32 -3.79 -4.11
N ARG A 220 -14.22 -4.49 -3.84
CA ARG A 220 -13.19 -4.03 -2.90
C ARG A 220 -12.44 -2.80 -3.40
N LEU A 221 -12.24 -2.65 -4.70
CA LEU A 221 -11.64 -1.45 -5.30
C LEU A 221 -12.55 -0.24 -5.14
N THR A 222 -13.83 -0.37 -5.48
CA THR A 222 -14.84 0.69 -5.31
C THR A 222 -14.93 1.11 -3.84
N GLU A 223 -15.04 0.16 -2.91
CA GLU A 223 -15.11 0.44 -1.48
C GLU A 223 -13.85 1.11 -0.93
N ARG A 224 -12.68 0.82 -1.52
CA ARG A 224 -11.41 1.43 -1.15
C ARG A 224 -11.30 2.85 -1.72
N HIS A 225 -11.64 3.05 -3.00
CA HIS A 225 -11.71 4.36 -3.62
C HIS A 225 -12.62 5.28 -2.81
N ASP A 226 -13.87 4.88 -2.59
CA ASP A 226 -14.87 5.67 -1.85
C ASP A 226 -14.45 5.96 -0.40
N GLY A 227 -13.76 5.00 0.24
CA GLY A 227 -13.22 5.19 1.58
C GLY A 227 -12.10 6.22 1.61
N LEU A 228 -11.19 6.18 0.65
CA LEU A 228 -10.07 7.12 0.56
C LEU A 228 -10.54 8.51 0.14
N ALA A 229 -11.48 8.60 -0.81
CA ALA A 229 -12.03 9.84 -1.31
C ALA A 229 -12.73 10.64 -0.20
N ARG A 230 -13.60 9.98 0.58
CA ARG A 230 -14.29 10.62 1.73
C ARG A 230 -13.32 11.19 2.76
N GLU A 231 -12.22 10.50 3.00
CA GLU A 231 -11.37 10.76 4.16
C GLU A 231 -10.19 11.68 3.84
N TYR A 232 -9.71 11.68 2.59
CA TYR A 232 -8.47 12.33 2.19
C TYR A 232 -8.62 13.28 1.00
N GLY A 233 -9.85 13.67 0.66
CA GLY A 233 -10.12 14.57 -0.45
C GLY A 233 -10.34 13.81 -1.74
N GLY A 234 -11.54 13.97 -2.29
CA GLY A 234 -12.04 13.17 -3.40
C GLY A 234 -13.56 13.14 -3.38
N GLU A 235 -14.17 12.83 -4.51
CA GLU A 235 -15.58 12.43 -4.54
C GLU A 235 -15.67 10.91 -4.62
N PRO A 236 -16.43 10.25 -3.74
CA PRO A 236 -16.80 8.85 -3.92
C PRO A 236 -17.57 8.65 -5.21
N PHE A 237 -17.57 7.44 -5.74
CA PHE A 237 -18.44 7.11 -6.87
C PHE A 237 -19.91 7.29 -6.50
N ALA A 238 -20.72 7.72 -7.47
CA ALA A 238 -22.17 7.77 -7.29
C ALA A 238 -22.75 6.36 -7.11
N TYR A 239 -23.92 6.25 -6.47
CA TYR A 239 -24.58 4.95 -6.26
C TYR A 239 -24.79 4.19 -7.57
N GLU A 240 -25.32 4.85 -8.59
CA GLU A 240 -25.55 4.27 -9.92
C GLU A 240 -24.26 3.77 -10.57
N GLN A 241 -23.17 4.53 -10.43
CA GLN A 241 -21.86 4.14 -10.98
C GLN A 241 -21.30 2.91 -10.28
N ARG A 242 -21.43 2.81 -8.95
CA ARG A 242 -21.06 1.59 -8.22
C ARG A 242 -21.86 0.39 -8.68
N LEU A 243 -23.17 0.56 -8.86
CA LEU A 243 -24.05 -0.50 -9.29
C LEU A 243 -23.69 -0.96 -10.71
N ALA A 244 -23.40 -0.02 -11.62
CA ALA A 244 -22.91 -0.32 -12.96
C ALA A 244 -21.62 -1.15 -12.94
N PHE A 245 -20.62 -0.77 -12.15
CA PHE A 245 -19.39 -1.55 -12.00
C PHE A 245 -19.65 -2.97 -11.48
N LEU A 246 -20.50 -3.13 -10.48
CA LEU A 246 -20.79 -4.46 -9.92
C LEU A 246 -21.57 -5.35 -10.89
N ASN A 247 -22.53 -4.78 -11.63
CA ASN A 247 -23.31 -5.50 -12.63
C ASN A 247 -22.43 -5.93 -13.80
N ALA A 248 -21.56 -5.04 -14.27
CA ALA A 248 -20.59 -5.35 -15.32
C ALA A 248 -19.62 -6.45 -14.88
N ALA A 249 -19.04 -6.33 -13.69
CA ALA A 249 -18.09 -7.31 -13.18
C ALA A 249 -18.72 -8.69 -12.95
N ALA A 250 -20.03 -8.77 -12.79
CA ALA A 250 -20.77 -10.03 -12.67
C ALA A 250 -20.90 -10.79 -13.99
N THR A 251 -20.75 -10.14 -15.15
CA THR A 251 -20.82 -10.80 -16.48
C THR A 251 -19.46 -11.32 -16.96
N ILE A 252 -18.37 -10.86 -16.34
CA ILE A 252 -17.01 -11.23 -16.72
C ILE A 252 -16.66 -12.65 -16.27
N LYS A 253 -16.09 -13.43 -17.18
CA LYS A 253 -15.68 -14.81 -16.94
C LYS A 253 -14.20 -14.88 -16.57
N LEU A 254 -13.88 -15.62 -15.51
CA LEU A 254 -12.52 -16.08 -15.23
C LEU A 254 -12.23 -17.27 -16.15
N VAL A 255 -11.45 -17.06 -17.21
CA VAL A 255 -11.18 -18.07 -18.25
C VAL A 255 -9.98 -18.95 -17.94
N GLN A 256 -9.03 -18.46 -17.14
CA GLN A 256 -7.88 -19.23 -16.66
C GLN A 256 -7.43 -18.68 -15.30
N ASN A 257 -7.03 -19.57 -14.40
CA ASN A 257 -6.64 -19.24 -13.03
C ASN A 257 -5.35 -19.98 -12.64
N ASP A 258 -4.22 -19.29 -12.78
CA ASP A 258 -2.90 -19.75 -12.37
C ASP A 258 -2.48 -19.12 -11.03
N THR A 259 -3.47 -18.80 -10.19
CA THR A 259 -3.20 -18.34 -8.82
C THR A 259 -3.06 -19.50 -7.87
N HIS A 260 -2.18 -19.33 -6.89
CA HIS A 260 -2.05 -20.23 -5.76
C HIS A 260 -2.13 -19.44 -4.45
N TRP A 261 -2.51 -20.13 -3.39
CA TRP A 261 -2.61 -19.53 -2.08
C TRP A 261 -1.25 -19.54 -1.39
N VAL A 262 -0.82 -18.39 -0.87
CA VAL A 262 0.37 -18.28 -0.02
C VAL A 262 -0.08 -18.00 1.40
N ASP A 263 0.22 -18.92 2.31
CA ASP A 263 -0.04 -18.77 3.74
C ASP A 263 1.05 -17.94 4.41
N LEU A 264 0.66 -16.76 4.90
CA LEU A 264 1.54 -15.81 5.55
C LEU A 264 0.86 -15.21 6.78
N ASP A 265 1.67 -14.96 7.80
CA ASP A 265 1.29 -14.27 9.02
C ASP A 265 2.10 -12.99 9.21
N SER A 266 1.48 -12.01 9.84
CA SER A 266 2.16 -10.86 10.45
C SER A 266 2.04 -10.93 11.96
N TYR A 267 3.09 -10.53 12.67
CA TYR A 267 3.05 -10.43 14.13
C TYR A 267 2.77 -8.99 14.56
N SER A 268 1.76 -8.82 15.42
CA SER A 268 1.45 -7.53 16.05
C SER A 268 2.05 -7.50 17.45
N SER A 269 3.07 -6.68 17.68
CA SER A 269 3.66 -6.48 19.02
C SER A 269 2.63 -5.96 20.02
N ARG A 270 1.78 -5.01 19.58
CA ARG A 270 0.71 -4.42 20.39
C ARG A 270 -0.34 -5.44 20.86
N GLN A 271 -0.73 -6.36 19.98
CA GLN A 271 -1.74 -7.38 20.29
C GLN A 271 -1.13 -8.72 20.73
N ARG A 272 0.21 -8.83 20.73
CA ARG A 272 0.99 -10.04 21.01
C ARG A 272 0.45 -11.30 20.31
N ARG A 273 0.01 -11.15 19.05
CA ARG A 273 -0.55 -12.26 18.27
C ARG A 273 -0.13 -12.20 16.81
N LYS A 274 -0.09 -13.37 16.18
CA LYS A 274 -0.02 -13.49 14.72
C LYS A 274 -1.41 -13.24 14.13
N THR A 275 -1.45 -12.57 12.98
CA THR A 275 -2.67 -12.38 12.20
C THR A 275 -2.42 -12.80 10.75
N PRO A 276 -3.31 -13.61 10.17
CA PRO A 276 -3.16 -14.10 8.81
C PRO A 276 -3.30 -12.96 7.81
N ILE A 277 -2.30 -12.84 6.95
CA ILE A 277 -2.22 -11.85 5.87
C ILE A 277 -2.01 -12.52 4.51
N GLY A 278 -1.90 -13.85 4.47
CA GLY A 278 -1.84 -14.64 3.25
C GLY A 278 -3.04 -14.42 2.32
N GLY A 279 -2.86 -14.78 1.06
CA GLY A 279 -3.72 -14.42 -0.06
C GLY A 279 -3.32 -15.14 -1.35
N LEU A 280 -4.06 -14.84 -2.42
CA LEU A 280 -3.76 -15.36 -3.76
C LEU A 280 -2.59 -14.60 -4.39
N VAL A 281 -1.65 -15.32 -4.98
CA VAL A 281 -0.52 -14.81 -5.77
C VAL A 281 -0.52 -15.57 -7.11
N GLY A 282 -0.02 -14.95 -8.17
CA GLY A 282 0.00 -15.54 -9.52
C GLY A 282 -0.93 -14.81 -10.47
N THR A 283 -1.43 -15.51 -11.49
CA THR A 283 -2.05 -14.86 -12.64
C THR A 283 -3.51 -15.31 -12.83
N ALA A 284 -4.39 -14.36 -13.14
CA ALA A 284 -5.80 -14.62 -13.43
C ALA A 284 -6.20 -13.94 -14.74
N HIS A 285 -6.83 -14.70 -15.64
CA HIS A 285 -7.23 -14.24 -16.97
C HIS A 285 -8.75 -14.13 -17.06
N TYR A 286 -9.24 -13.01 -17.58
CA TYR A 286 -10.64 -12.67 -17.66
C TYR A 286 -11.06 -12.41 -19.11
N ALA A 287 -12.31 -12.72 -19.44
CA ALA A 287 -12.93 -12.41 -20.73
C ALA A 287 -14.37 -11.92 -20.57
N GLY A 288 -14.78 -10.99 -21.43
CA GLY A 288 -16.09 -10.33 -21.41
C GLY A 288 -15.95 -8.82 -21.65
N ASP A 289 -17.06 -8.08 -21.59
CA ASP A 289 -17.05 -6.62 -21.78
C ASP A 289 -16.47 -5.89 -20.55
N LEU A 290 -15.16 -5.66 -20.57
CA LEU A 290 -14.38 -5.02 -19.52
C LEU A 290 -14.35 -3.50 -19.65
N GLY A 291 -14.87 -2.91 -20.73
CA GLY A 291 -14.62 -1.51 -21.09
C GLY A 291 -14.86 -0.52 -19.94
N GLN A 292 -15.99 -0.65 -19.25
CA GLN A 292 -16.34 0.21 -18.10
C GLN A 292 -15.54 -0.09 -16.82
N LEU A 293 -14.91 -1.27 -16.72
CA LEU A 293 -14.14 -1.72 -15.55
C LEU A 293 -12.65 -1.35 -15.65
N LEU A 294 -12.13 -1.16 -16.87
CA LEU A 294 -10.72 -0.93 -17.11
C LEU A 294 -10.15 0.26 -16.32
N PRO A 295 -10.77 1.46 -16.28
CA PRO A 295 -10.24 2.57 -15.49
C PRO A 295 -10.13 2.24 -13.99
N LEU A 296 -11.10 1.52 -13.44
CA LEU A 296 -11.08 1.12 -12.02
C LEU A 296 -10.00 0.08 -11.75
N LEU A 297 -9.79 -0.85 -12.67
CA LEU A 297 -8.73 -1.86 -12.56
C LEU A 297 -7.35 -1.20 -12.68
N VAL A 298 -7.15 -0.27 -13.61
CA VAL A 298 -5.91 0.51 -13.70
C VAL A 298 -5.70 1.32 -12.42
N TRP A 299 -6.73 2.01 -11.93
CA TRP A 299 -6.65 2.77 -10.68
C TRP A 299 -6.29 1.89 -9.49
N GLY A 300 -6.86 0.69 -9.41
CA GLY A 300 -6.54 -0.29 -8.39
C GLY A 300 -5.09 -0.76 -8.41
N SER A 301 -4.43 -0.74 -9.58
CA SER A 301 -2.99 -1.02 -9.69
C SER A 301 -2.13 0.06 -9.03
N VAL A 302 -2.68 1.26 -8.78
CA VAL A 302 -2.04 2.38 -8.06
C VAL A 302 -2.34 2.32 -6.56
N ILE A 303 -3.61 2.17 -6.18
CA ILE A 303 -4.06 2.23 -4.78
C ILE A 303 -4.00 0.90 -4.02
N GLN A 304 -3.72 -0.22 -4.71
CA GLN A 304 -3.81 -1.61 -4.22
C GLN A 304 -5.25 -2.04 -3.87
N VAL A 305 -5.48 -3.35 -3.74
CA VAL A 305 -6.82 -3.92 -3.49
C VAL A 305 -6.85 -4.94 -2.34
N GLY A 306 -7.98 -5.06 -1.66
CA GLY A 306 -8.19 -6.07 -0.62
C GLY A 306 -7.66 -5.66 0.76
N LYS A 307 -7.46 -6.65 1.64
CA LYS A 307 -7.03 -6.43 3.03
C LYS A 307 -5.52 -6.26 3.14
N ASP A 308 -5.09 -5.51 4.15
CA ASP A 308 -3.69 -5.33 4.55
C ASP A 308 -2.79 -4.62 3.51
N THR A 309 -3.34 -3.71 2.69
CA THR A 309 -2.57 -2.90 1.72
C THR A 309 -1.46 -2.06 2.38
N THR A 310 -1.70 -1.55 3.59
CA THR A 310 -0.66 -0.87 4.40
C THR A 310 0.51 -1.77 4.78
N LYS A 311 0.32 -3.09 4.74
CA LYS A 311 1.37 -4.08 4.97
C LYS A 311 1.96 -4.62 3.67
N GLY A 312 1.49 -4.24 2.48
CA GLY A 312 2.05 -4.74 1.23
C GLY A 312 1.14 -5.60 0.37
N ASN A 313 -0.05 -5.96 0.83
CA ASN A 313 -0.96 -6.83 0.07
C ASN A 313 -1.63 -6.12 -1.09
N GLY A 314 -2.10 -6.91 -2.06
CA GLY A 314 -2.96 -6.43 -3.15
C GLY A 314 -2.25 -5.60 -4.21
N VAL A 315 -0.93 -5.76 -4.37
CA VAL A 315 -0.20 -5.20 -5.50
C VAL A 315 -0.40 -6.12 -6.69
N TYR A 316 -0.84 -5.56 -7.81
CA TYR A 316 -0.96 -6.29 -9.06
C TYR A 316 -0.56 -5.43 -10.25
N ARG A 317 -0.29 -6.09 -11.38
CA ARG A 317 -0.10 -5.49 -12.69
C ARG A 317 -1.16 -5.99 -13.67
N ILE A 318 -1.33 -5.25 -14.75
CA ILE A 318 -2.32 -5.52 -15.79
C ILE A 318 -1.58 -5.77 -17.11
N SER A 319 -2.06 -6.73 -17.89
CA SER A 319 -1.66 -6.95 -19.29
C SER A 319 -2.81 -7.49 -20.14
#